data_AF-A0A011QG71-F1
#
_entry.id   AF-A0A011QG71-F1
#
_cell.length_a   1.000
_cell.length_b   1.000
_cell.length_c   1.000
_cell.angle_alpha   90.00
_cell.angle_beta   90.00
_cell.angle_gamma   90.00
#
_symmetry.space_group_name_H-M   'P 1'
#
loop_
_entity.id
_entity.type
_entity.pdbx_description
1 polymer ?
#
loop_
_entity_poly.entity_id
_entity_poly.type
_entity_poly.pdbx_seq_one_letter_code
_entity_poly.pdbx_strand_id
1 'polypeptide(L)' 'MLLARCEDVGPDFAEEARKIHYLEAPDRAIRGEASAEEYEALREEGVEVLRLPRLKVEDLH' A
#
# COMPACT_ATOMS: atom_id res chain seq x y z
N MET A 1 -8.17 -0.89 22.81
CA MET A 1 -7.18 -0.57 21.77
C MET A 1 -7.64 -1.20 20.48
N LEU A 2 -8.14 -0.41 19.52
CA LEU A 2 -8.50 -0.87 18.18
C LEU A 2 -7.21 -1.20 17.44
N LEU A 3 -6.76 -2.44 17.53
CA LEU A 3 -5.63 -2.92 16.74
C LEU A 3 -5.99 -2.70 15.27
N ALA A 4 -5.28 -1.77 14.64
CA ALA A 4 -5.32 -1.52 13.21
C ALA A 4 -5.00 -2.83 12.48
N ARG A 5 -6.03 -3.56 12.07
CA ARG A 5 -5.91 -4.75 11.24
C ARG A 5 -5.64 -4.27 9.83
N CYS A 6 -4.39 -3.92 9.58
CA CYS A 6 -3.91 -3.69 8.23
C CYS A 6 -3.65 -5.06 7.60
N GLU A 7 -4.42 -5.40 6.59
CA GLU A 7 -4.30 -6.65 5.85
C GLU A 7 -3.04 -6.61 4.99
N ASP A 8 -2.22 -7.66 5.09
CA ASP A 8 -1.00 -7.79 4.31
C ASP A 8 -1.31 -8.50 2.99
N VAL A 9 -1.34 -7.75 1.90
CA VAL A 9 -1.65 -8.26 0.55
C VAL A 9 -0.39 -8.53 -0.27
N GLY A 10 0.80 -8.32 0.33
CA GLY A 10 2.08 -8.59 -0.32
C GLY A 10 2.22 -7.89 -1.68
N PRO A 11 2.60 -8.59 -2.76
CA PRO A 11 2.84 -7.99 -4.07
C PRO A 11 1.58 -7.47 -4.77
N ASP A 12 0.38 -7.89 -4.32
CA ASP A 12 -0.89 -7.51 -4.95
C ASP A 12 -1.40 -6.14 -4.46
N PHE A 13 -0.56 -5.38 -3.73
CA PHE A 13 -0.94 -4.10 -3.14
C PHE A 13 -1.51 -3.11 -4.15
N ALA A 14 -0.88 -2.99 -5.32
CA ALA A 14 -1.33 -2.04 -6.33
C ALA A 14 -2.73 -2.39 -6.86
N GLU A 15 -3.02 -3.68 -7.06
CA GLU A 15 -4.31 -4.13 -7.52
C GLU A 15 -5.40 -3.94 -6.44
N GLU A 16 -5.12 -4.35 -5.21
CA GLU A 16 -6.06 -4.20 -4.10
C GLU A 16 -6.35 -2.73 -3.77
N ALA A 17 -5.34 -1.86 -3.84
CA ALA A 17 -5.51 -0.42 -3.64
C ALA A 17 -6.46 0.19 -4.68
N ARG A 18 -6.35 -0.23 -5.96
CA ARG A 18 -7.28 0.17 -7.02
C ARG A 18 -8.69 -0.34 -6.76
N LYS A 19 -8.84 -1.63 -6.40
CA LYS A 19 -10.17 -2.20 -6.11
C LYS A 19 -10.88 -1.45 -4.99
N ILE A 20 -10.15 -1.08 -3.93
CA ILE A 20 -10.72 -0.29 -2.83
C ILE A 20 -11.09 1.13 -3.32
N HIS A 21 -10.23 1.77 -4.11
CA HIS A 21 -10.49 3.11 -4.67
C HIS A 21 -11.73 3.14 -5.59
N TYR A 22 -11.90 2.12 -6.43
CA TYR A 22 -13.06 1.98 -7.33
C TYR A 22 -14.30 1.37 -6.64
N LEU A 23 -14.26 1.13 -5.33
CA LEU A 23 -15.34 0.50 -4.55
C LEU A 23 -15.71 -0.92 -5.01
N GLU A 24 -14.78 -1.60 -5.69
CA GLU A 24 -14.89 -3.00 -6.09
C GLU A 24 -14.56 -3.96 -4.95
N ALA A 25 -13.84 -3.47 -3.92
CA ALA A 25 -13.56 -4.20 -2.70
C ALA A 25 -13.94 -3.38 -1.45
N PRO A 26 -14.25 -4.04 -0.30
CA PRO A 26 -14.56 -3.35 0.94
C PRO A 26 -13.41 -2.45 1.40
N ASP A 27 -13.75 -1.25 1.87
CA ASP A 27 -12.80 -0.32 2.47
C ASP A 27 -12.16 -0.94 3.73
N ARG A 28 -10.84 -1.10 3.67
CA ARG A 28 -10.02 -1.69 4.71
C ARG A 28 -8.58 -1.21 4.58
N ALA A 29 -7.88 -1.13 5.70
CA ALA A 29 -6.45 -0.84 5.69
C ALA A 29 -5.70 -2.02 5.06
N ILE A 30 -4.92 -1.76 4.01
CA ILE A 30 -4.04 -2.74 3.37
C ILE A 30 -2.59 -2.26 3.40
N ARG A 31 -1.66 -3.20 3.44
CA ARG A 31 -0.23 -2.97 3.27
C ARG A 31 0.35 -4.05 2.37
N GLY A 32 1.43 -3.73 1.69
CA GLY A 32 2.12 -4.68 0.85
C GLY A 32 3.28 -4.02 0.12
N GLU A 33 3.68 -4.67 -0.95
CA GLU A 33 4.79 -4.26 -1.80
C GLU A 33 4.23 -3.77 -3.13
N ALA A 34 4.78 -2.66 -3.59
CA ALA A 34 4.56 -2.15 -4.93
C ALA A 34 5.91 -1.66 -5.47
N SER A 35 6.10 -1.87 -6.77
CA SER A 35 7.24 -1.33 -7.51
C SER A 35 7.22 0.19 -7.56
N ALA A 36 8.32 0.77 -8.06
CA ALA A 36 8.38 2.21 -8.26
C ALA A 36 7.32 2.71 -9.23
N GLU A 37 7.14 1.98 -10.33
CA GLU A 37 6.23 2.26 -11.43
C GLU A 37 4.76 2.14 -11.00
N GLU A 38 4.41 1.08 -10.26
CA GLU A 38 3.05 0.89 -9.74
C GLU A 38 2.64 2.00 -8.78
N TYR A 39 3.55 2.44 -7.91
CA TYR A 39 3.27 3.55 -7.01
C TYR A 39 3.00 4.86 -7.75
N GLU A 40 3.78 5.18 -8.78
CA GLU A 40 3.52 6.39 -9.58
C GLU A 40 2.18 6.28 -10.31
N ALA A 41 1.87 5.11 -10.90
CA ALA A 41 0.57 4.87 -11.52
C ALA A 41 -0.59 5.06 -10.55
N LEU A 42 -0.50 4.52 -9.33
CA LEU A 42 -1.51 4.72 -8.27
C LEU A 42 -1.68 6.20 -7.93
N ARG A 43 -0.58 6.97 -7.87
CA ARG A 43 -0.64 8.41 -7.61
C ARG A 43 -1.27 9.20 -8.75
N GLU A 44 -0.94 8.87 -9.99
CA GLU A 44 -1.52 9.49 -11.18
C GLU A 44 -3.03 9.22 -11.28
N GLU A 45 -3.45 8.02 -10.89
CA GLU A 45 -4.86 7.64 -10.76
C GLU A 45 -5.59 8.36 -9.60
N GLY A 46 -4.86 8.93 -8.64
CA GLY A 46 -5.42 9.59 -7.47
C GLY A 46 -5.72 8.65 -6.29
N VAL A 47 -5.11 7.46 -6.27
CA VAL A 47 -5.19 6.52 -5.16
C VAL A 47 -4.31 7.00 -4.00
N GLU A 48 -4.89 7.15 -2.81
CA GLU A 48 -4.18 7.60 -1.61
C GLU A 48 -3.27 6.49 -1.06
N VAL A 49 -1.99 6.51 -1.44
CA VAL A 49 -0.98 5.54 -1.00
C VAL A 49 0.22 6.20 -0.31
N LEU A 50 0.68 5.57 0.76
CA LEU A 50 1.87 5.99 1.52
C LEU A 50 3.03 5.04 1.23
N ARG A 51 4.13 5.58 0.67
CA ARG A 51 5.39 4.84 0.54
C ARG A 51 6.21 5.00 1.80
N LEU A 52 6.48 3.88 2.48
CA LEU A 52 7.39 3.88 3.62
C LEU A 52 8.85 3.73 3.13
N PRO A 53 9.81 4.44 3.75
CA PRO A 53 11.21 4.22 3.47
C PRO A 53 11.58 2.79 3.88
N ARG A 54 12.29 2.05 3.02
CA ARG A 54 12.93 0.80 3.41
C ARG A 54 14.09 1.15 4.34
N LEU A 55 13.86 1.09 5.65
CA LEU A 55 14.93 1.26 6.63
C LEU A 55 15.93 0.11 6.41
N LYS A 56 17.14 0.43 5.93
CA LYS A 56 18.21 -0.55 5.97
C LYS A 56 18.66 -0.66 7.42
N VAL A 57 18.68 -1.89 7.95
CA VAL A 57 19.10 -2.14 9.34
C VAL A 57 20.55 -1.68 9.58
N GLU A 58 21.33 -1.53 8.52
CA GLU A 58 22.72 -1.04 8.53
C GLU A 58 22.87 0.46 8.83
N ASP A 59 21.80 1.25 8.75
CA ASP A 59 21.84 2.70 9.03
C ASP A 59 21.56 3.03 10.52
N LEU A 60 21.46 2.01 11.40
CA LEU A 60 21.19 2.17 12.84
C LEU A 60 22.47 2.14 13.71
N HIS A 61 23.63 2.54 13.18
CA HIS A 61 24.92 2.50 13.89
C HIS A 61 25.58 3.88 14.01
#